data_AF-G8QVF8-F1
#
_entry.id   AF-G8QVF8-F1
#
_cell.length_a   1.000
_cell.length_b   1.000
_cell.length_c   1.000
_cell.angle_alpha   90.00
_cell.angle_beta   90.00
_cell.angle_gamma   90.00
#
_symmetry.space_group_name_H-M   'P 1'
#
loop_
_entity.id
_entity.type
_entity.pdbx_description
1 polymer ?
#
loop_
_entity_poly.entity_id
_entity_poly.type
_entity_poly.pdbx_seq_one_letter_code
_entity_poly.pdbx_strand_id
1 'polypeptide(L)'
;MFSFQTCSHPSCHTYVCSSGDLCYRHSPDKERLHQECIDALLGENEIVNLSITHAEFEDIQVVKKQITASNMAWCTFRNIDFSNCSFMTSYFDFCLFENCRFNDIFCRYSVFSGSKMIQCDFSGSVINHTNFMGIDTFFCNFSACDLYYSTFGSSYLRDTSFEDCNLKKADFHFTDKRRVSFKYSNYEDARQ
;
A
#
# COMPACT_ATOMS: atom_id res chain seq x y z
N MET A 1 0.32 15.35 14.98
CA MET A 1 1.15 14.43 15.79
C MET A 1 0.35 13.14 15.88
N PHE A 2 0.87 12.03 15.35
CA PHE A 2 0.17 10.75 15.35
C PHE A 2 -0.05 10.31 16.81
N SER A 3 -1.24 9.84 17.16
CA SER A 3 -1.55 9.35 18.50
C SER A 3 -1.38 7.83 18.57
N PHE A 4 -0.19 7.34 18.21
CA PHE A 4 0.08 5.92 18.33
C PHE A 4 0.53 5.58 19.76
N GLN A 5 -0.14 4.61 20.38
CA GLN A 5 0.30 4.01 21.63
C GLN A 5 1.25 2.86 21.34
N THR A 6 2.41 2.84 22.02
CA THR A 6 3.39 1.76 21.90
C THR A 6 2.91 0.50 22.62
N CYS A 7 3.22 -0.66 22.05
CA CYS A 7 2.96 -1.94 22.69
C CYS A 7 3.72 -2.06 24.03
N SER A 8 3.04 -2.57 25.07
CA SER A 8 3.60 -2.76 26.42
C SER A 8 4.55 -3.96 26.54
N HIS A 9 4.64 -4.82 25.53
CA HIS A 9 5.54 -5.96 25.54
C HIS A 9 7.01 -5.48 25.54
N PRO A 10 7.86 -5.87 26.51
CA PRO A 10 9.15 -5.21 26.79
C PRO A 10 10.16 -5.11 25.63
N SER A 11 10.09 -6.02 24.65
CA SER A 11 10.96 -6.04 23.46
C SER A 11 10.28 -5.56 22.18
N CYS A 12 9.03 -5.09 22.28
CA CYS A 12 8.24 -4.65 21.15
C CYS A 12 8.46 -3.16 20.86
N HIS A 13 8.67 -2.83 19.59
CA HIS A 13 8.81 -1.45 19.13
C HIS A 13 7.68 -1.07 18.16
N THR A 14 6.57 -1.80 18.19
CA THR A 14 5.39 -1.57 17.37
C THR A 14 4.30 -0.86 18.17
N TYR A 15 3.20 -0.53 17.51
CA TYR A 15 2.05 0.14 18.10
C TYR A 15 0.88 -0.82 18.35
N VAL A 16 -0.06 -0.39 19.19
CA VAL A 16 -1.32 -1.08 19.50
C VAL A 16 -2.28 -1.02 18.30
N CYS A 17 -2.97 -2.13 17.95
CA CYS A 17 -3.97 -2.15 16.84
C CYS A 17 -5.29 -1.50 17.22
N SER A 18 -5.76 -1.78 18.44
CA SER A 18 -7.13 -1.53 18.87
C SER A 18 -7.14 -1.19 20.37
N SER A 19 -8.19 -1.60 21.08
CA SER A 19 -8.27 -1.58 22.53
C SER A 19 -7.14 -2.38 23.19
N GLY A 20 -6.71 -1.93 24.37
CA GLY A 20 -5.66 -2.56 25.16
C GLY A 20 -4.30 -1.90 25.03
N ASP A 21 -3.25 -2.65 25.36
CA ASP A 21 -1.87 -2.18 25.44
C ASP A 21 -0.89 -3.02 24.60
N LEU A 22 -1.37 -4.02 23.86
CA LEU A 22 -0.55 -4.93 23.06
C LEU A 22 -0.79 -4.75 21.56
N CYS A 23 0.26 -4.99 20.77
CA CYS A 23 0.14 -5.00 19.32
C CYS A 23 -0.45 -6.31 18.81
N TYR A 24 -0.77 -6.34 17.51
CA TYR A 24 -1.31 -7.52 16.83
C TYR A 24 -0.53 -8.81 17.11
N ARG A 25 0.81 -8.76 17.10
CA ARG A 25 1.67 -9.93 17.34
C ARG A 25 1.64 -10.43 18.78
N HIS A 26 1.50 -9.53 19.75
CA HIS A 26 1.56 -9.85 21.19
C HIS A 26 0.19 -10.00 21.83
N SER A 27 -0.90 -9.76 21.10
CA SER A 27 -2.24 -10.01 21.63
C SER A 27 -2.40 -11.47 22.05
N PRO A 28 -2.87 -11.73 23.28
CA PRO A 28 -3.15 -13.09 23.75
C PRO A 28 -4.39 -13.68 23.04
N ASP A 29 -5.28 -12.83 22.54
CA ASP A 29 -6.48 -13.20 21.80
C ASP A 29 -6.39 -12.61 20.38
N LYS A 30 -5.79 -13.39 19.48
CA LYS A 30 -5.55 -12.97 18.09
C LYS A 30 -6.82 -12.99 17.26
N GLU A 31 -7.72 -13.93 17.50
CA GLU A 31 -8.96 -14.07 16.74
C GLU A 31 -9.87 -12.86 16.98
N ARG A 32 -10.07 -12.50 18.25
CA ARG A 32 -10.87 -11.31 18.59
C ARG A 32 -10.23 -10.03 18.05
N LEU A 33 -8.93 -9.85 18.27
CA LEU A 33 -8.23 -8.66 17.78
C LEU A 33 -8.24 -8.58 16.25
N HIS A 34 -8.11 -9.72 15.56
CA HIS A 34 -8.20 -9.76 14.11
C HIS A 34 -9.58 -9.32 13.62
N GLN A 35 -10.65 -9.81 14.25
CA GLN A 35 -12.00 -9.35 13.95
C GLN A 35 -12.17 -7.84 14.21
N GLU A 36 -11.63 -7.31 15.31
CA GLU A 36 -11.64 -5.86 15.58
C GLU A 36 -10.91 -5.06 14.50
N CYS A 37 -9.75 -5.55 14.03
CA CYS A 37 -9.00 -4.89 12.96
C CYS A 37 -9.77 -5.00 11.61
N ILE A 38 -10.52 -6.08 11.32
CA ILE A 38 -11.46 -6.17 10.16
C ILE A 38 -12.60 -5.16 10.30
N ASP A 39 -13.26 -5.13 11.45
CA ASP A 39 -14.38 -4.24 11.72
C ASP A 39 -13.95 -2.76 11.57
N ALA A 40 -12.73 -2.42 12.00
CA ALA A 40 -12.16 -1.09 11.80
C ALA A 40 -11.96 -0.74 10.32
N LEU A 41 -11.55 -1.69 9.47
CA LEU A 41 -11.37 -1.48 8.04
C LEU A 41 -12.71 -1.38 7.29
N LEU A 42 -13.72 -2.13 7.72
CA LEU A 42 -15.02 -2.22 7.05
C LEU A 42 -16.04 -1.21 7.56
N GLY A 43 -15.88 -0.71 8.79
CA GLY A 43 -16.81 0.17 9.48
C GLY A 43 -16.91 1.57 8.88
N GLU A 44 -16.32 2.56 9.54
CA GLU A 44 -16.43 3.97 9.15
C GLU A 44 -15.79 4.25 7.79
N ASN A 45 -16.23 5.32 7.11
CA ASN A 45 -15.64 5.72 5.84
C ASN A 45 -14.30 6.43 6.01
N GLU A 46 -14.09 7.09 7.15
CA GLU A 46 -12.85 7.77 7.48
C GLU A 46 -12.09 6.98 8.54
N ILE A 47 -10.85 6.61 8.22
CA ILE A 47 -9.96 5.81 9.06
C ILE A 47 -8.69 6.64 9.26
N VAL A 48 -8.41 7.01 10.52
CA VAL A 48 -7.30 7.92 10.84
C VAL A 48 -6.46 7.34 11.98
N ASN A 49 -5.13 7.40 11.85
CA ASN A 49 -4.18 6.91 12.87
C ASN A 49 -4.37 5.43 13.25
N LEU A 50 -4.85 4.60 12.33
CA LEU A 50 -4.98 3.16 12.54
C LEU A 50 -3.60 2.50 12.45
N SER A 51 -3.24 1.59 13.36
CA SER A 51 -1.97 0.85 13.30
C SER A 51 -2.17 -0.66 13.32
N ILE A 52 -2.27 -1.27 12.15
CA ILE A 52 -2.38 -2.73 12.00
C ILE A 52 -1.13 -3.24 11.33
N THR A 53 -0.16 -3.76 12.07
CA THR A 53 1.06 -4.34 11.45
C THR A 53 1.09 -5.86 11.59
N HIS A 54 1.68 -6.55 10.62
CA HIS A 54 1.85 -8.02 10.63
C HIS A 54 0.53 -8.81 10.65
N ALA A 55 -0.59 -8.21 10.25
CA ALA A 55 -1.87 -8.90 10.11
C ALA A 55 -2.02 -9.48 8.70
N GLU A 56 -2.85 -10.50 8.56
CA GLU A 56 -3.17 -11.12 7.27
C GLU A 56 -4.67 -10.94 7.01
N PHE A 57 -5.02 -10.40 5.85
CA PHE A 57 -6.40 -10.20 5.42
C PHE A 57 -6.65 -10.93 4.11
N GLU A 58 -7.82 -11.55 4.00
CA GLU A 58 -8.22 -12.29 2.82
C GLU A 58 -9.71 -12.07 2.53
N ASP A 59 -10.06 -11.93 1.24
CA ASP A 59 -11.43 -11.89 0.74
C ASP A 59 -12.34 -10.78 1.32
N ILE A 60 -11.78 -9.63 1.70
CA ILE A 60 -12.55 -8.47 2.19
C ILE A 60 -12.58 -7.32 1.19
N GLN A 61 -13.60 -6.47 1.33
CA GLN A 61 -13.90 -5.36 0.43
C GLN A 61 -13.77 -4.03 1.19
N VAL A 62 -12.63 -3.37 1.07
CA VAL A 62 -12.31 -2.10 1.71
C VAL A 62 -12.46 -0.98 0.67
N VAL A 63 -13.67 -0.80 0.16
CA VAL A 63 -13.96 0.06 -1.01
C VAL A 63 -14.42 1.44 -0.54
N LYS A 64 -14.02 2.52 -1.23
CA LYS A 64 -14.45 3.92 -0.95
C LYS A 64 -14.11 4.44 0.47
N LYS A 65 -13.03 3.94 1.07
CA LYS A 65 -12.52 4.40 2.37
C LYS A 65 -11.52 5.55 2.21
N GLN A 66 -11.48 6.45 3.18
CA GLN A 66 -10.46 7.48 3.33
C GLN A 66 -9.53 7.07 4.46
N ILE A 67 -8.36 6.55 4.12
CA ILE A 67 -7.37 6.06 5.08
C ILE A 67 -6.24 7.08 5.16
N THR A 68 -6.15 7.74 6.30
CA THR A 68 -5.18 8.81 6.54
C THR A 68 -4.29 8.45 7.70
N ALA A 69 -3.00 8.79 7.60
CA ALA A 69 -2.07 8.73 8.72
C ALA A 69 -1.98 7.32 9.38
N SER A 70 -2.23 6.25 8.61
CA SER A 70 -2.39 4.90 9.13
C SER A 70 -1.20 4.01 8.76
N ASN A 71 -0.80 3.14 9.68
CA ASN A 71 0.34 2.24 9.52
C ASN A 71 -0.15 0.80 9.38
N MET A 72 0.04 0.26 8.19
CA MET A 72 -0.28 -1.12 7.81
C MET A 72 0.94 -1.91 7.33
N ALA A 73 2.15 -1.49 7.73
CA ALA A 73 3.38 -2.15 7.31
C ALA A 73 3.44 -3.62 7.75
N TRP A 74 4.14 -4.44 6.98
CA TRP A 74 4.33 -5.88 7.20
C TRP A 74 3.06 -6.72 7.11
N CYS A 75 1.93 -6.17 6.65
CA CYS A 75 0.70 -6.91 6.48
C CYS A 75 0.70 -7.74 5.19
N THR A 76 -0.15 -8.77 5.17
CA THR A 76 -0.47 -9.52 3.97
C THR A 76 -1.92 -9.28 3.59
N PHE A 77 -2.16 -8.99 2.32
CA PHE A 77 -3.46 -8.70 1.74
C PHE A 77 -3.66 -9.64 0.54
N ARG A 78 -4.69 -10.50 0.61
CA ARG A 78 -5.07 -11.42 -0.47
C ARG A 78 -6.49 -11.15 -0.93
N ASN A 79 -6.71 -11.04 -2.23
CA ASN A 79 -8.04 -10.85 -2.82
C ASN A 79 -8.80 -9.63 -2.24
N ILE A 80 -8.08 -8.56 -1.90
CA ILE A 80 -8.68 -7.37 -1.28
C ILE A 80 -9.09 -6.37 -2.35
N ASP A 81 -10.27 -5.80 -2.21
CA ASP A 81 -10.72 -4.69 -3.04
C ASP A 81 -10.56 -3.36 -2.29
N PHE A 82 -9.59 -2.55 -2.70
CA PHE A 82 -9.35 -1.18 -2.24
C PHE A 82 -9.83 -0.13 -3.25
N SER A 83 -10.67 -0.49 -4.23
CA SER A 83 -11.05 0.42 -5.30
C SER A 83 -11.72 1.69 -4.75
N ASN A 84 -11.49 2.82 -5.42
CA ASN A 84 -12.05 4.13 -5.04
C ASN A 84 -11.63 4.62 -3.63
N CYS A 85 -10.61 4.03 -3.01
CA CYS A 85 -10.08 4.52 -1.74
C CYS A 85 -9.17 5.73 -1.89
N SER A 86 -9.02 6.47 -0.80
CA SER A 86 -8.01 7.51 -0.65
C SER A 86 -7.00 7.09 0.41
N PHE A 87 -5.71 7.19 0.09
CA PHE A 87 -4.60 6.94 0.99
C PHE A 87 -3.74 8.19 1.13
N MET A 88 -3.80 8.84 2.29
CA MET A 88 -2.99 10.02 2.58
C MET A 88 -2.02 9.71 3.71
N THR A 89 -0.73 9.97 3.50
CA THR A 89 0.33 9.77 4.51
C THR A 89 0.22 8.42 5.23
N SER A 90 -0.05 7.35 4.46
CA SER A 90 -0.27 6.00 5.01
C SER A 90 0.85 5.06 4.60
N TYR A 91 1.13 4.08 5.45
CA TYR A 91 2.33 3.24 5.36
C TYR A 91 1.94 1.78 5.11
N PHE A 92 2.45 1.24 4.02
CA PHE A 92 2.30 -0.14 3.56
C PHE A 92 3.66 -0.75 3.24
N ASP A 93 4.71 -0.33 3.95
CA ASP A 93 6.06 -0.85 3.76
C ASP A 93 6.13 -2.36 4.05
N PHE A 94 6.90 -3.07 3.24
CA PHE A 94 7.18 -4.50 3.41
C PHE A 94 5.93 -5.39 3.45
N CYS A 95 4.85 -4.97 2.79
CA CYS A 95 3.62 -5.76 2.68
C CYS A 95 3.72 -6.80 1.56
N LEU A 96 2.85 -7.81 1.63
CA LEU A 96 2.49 -8.66 0.51
C LEU A 96 1.08 -8.30 0.04
N PHE A 97 0.93 -7.96 -1.24
CA PHE A 97 -0.35 -7.82 -1.91
C PHE A 97 -0.47 -8.90 -2.99
N GLU A 98 -1.51 -9.71 -2.93
CA GLU A 98 -1.80 -10.75 -3.92
C GLU A 98 -3.24 -10.61 -4.39
N ASN A 99 -3.45 -10.53 -5.71
CA ASN A 99 -4.77 -10.38 -6.34
C ASN A 99 -5.60 -9.21 -5.79
N CYS A 100 -4.94 -8.09 -5.44
CA CYS A 100 -5.61 -6.93 -4.86
C CYS A 100 -6.00 -5.89 -5.93
N ARG A 101 -7.16 -5.25 -5.77
CA ARG A 101 -7.60 -4.15 -6.62
C ARG A 101 -7.40 -2.81 -5.93
N PHE A 102 -6.83 -1.88 -6.66
CA PHE A 102 -6.58 -0.49 -6.30
C PHE A 102 -7.04 0.41 -7.45
N ASN A 103 -8.09 0.03 -8.18
CA ASN A 103 -8.59 0.84 -9.29
C ASN A 103 -9.15 2.18 -8.77
N ASP A 104 -8.88 3.25 -9.50
CA ASP A 104 -9.41 4.59 -9.23
C ASP A 104 -9.11 5.11 -7.81
N ILE A 105 -7.94 4.77 -7.24
CA ILE A 105 -7.55 5.29 -5.92
C ILE A 105 -6.94 6.69 -6.02
N PHE A 106 -7.04 7.44 -4.92
CA PHE A 106 -6.30 8.68 -4.70
C PHE A 106 -5.23 8.44 -3.63
N CYS A 107 -3.97 8.34 -4.03
CA CYS A 107 -2.86 8.08 -3.13
C CYS A 107 -1.86 9.23 -3.14
N ARG A 108 -1.54 9.76 -1.94
CA ARG A 108 -0.58 10.86 -1.81
C ARG A 108 0.24 10.78 -0.54
N TYR A 109 1.55 11.01 -0.68
CA TYR A 109 2.50 10.98 0.44
C TYR A 109 2.52 9.65 1.22
N SER A 110 2.05 8.57 0.59
CA SER A 110 2.00 7.25 1.18
C SER A 110 3.22 6.43 0.76
N VAL A 111 3.41 5.29 1.40
CA VAL A 111 4.63 4.48 1.26
C VAL A 111 4.25 3.03 1.06
N PHE A 112 4.85 2.38 0.07
CA PHE A 112 4.73 0.96 -0.27
C PHE A 112 6.11 0.29 -0.38
N SER A 113 7.17 0.94 0.10
CA SER A 113 8.57 0.53 -0.12
C SER A 113 8.82 -0.92 0.31
N GLY A 114 9.64 -1.63 -0.47
CA GLY A 114 10.02 -3.02 -0.18
C GLY A 114 8.86 -4.03 -0.23
N SER A 115 7.65 -3.62 -0.62
CA SER A 115 6.51 -4.53 -0.74
C SER A 115 6.60 -5.43 -1.97
N LYS A 116 5.96 -6.58 -1.86
CA LYS A 116 5.72 -7.48 -2.98
C LYS A 116 4.29 -7.36 -3.45
N MET A 117 4.09 -7.21 -4.76
CA MET A 117 2.77 -7.08 -5.38
C MET A 117 2.65 -8.11 -6.51
N ILE A 118 1.63 -8.95 -6.44
CA ILE A 118 1.39 -10.04 -7.38
C ILE A 118 -0.03 -9.91 -7.88
N GLN A 119 -0.20 -9.75 -9.20
CA GLN A 119 -1.52 -9.65 -9.83
C GLN A 119 -2.38 -8.52 -9.26
N CYS A 120 -1.74 -7.38 -8.92
CA CYS A 120 -2.44 -6.20 -8.42
C CYS A 120 -2.78 -5.22 -9.54
N ASP A 121 -3.94 -4.58 -9.43
CA ASP A 121 -4.42 -3.62 -10.43
C ASP A 121 -4.63 -2.23 -9.82
N PHE A 122 -3.82 -1.27 -10.23
CA PHE A 122 -3.87 0.13 -9.82
C PHE A 122 -4.47 1.04 -10.90
N SER A 123 -5.02 0.49 -11.99
CA SER A 123 -5.34 1.31 -13.17
C SER A 123 -6.27 2.49 -12.89
N GLY A 124 -6.07 3.60 -13.62
CA GLY A 124 -6.90 4.81 -13.53
C GLY A 124 -6.67 5.64 -12.27
N SER A 125 -5.65 5.30 -11.46
CA SER A 125 -5.43 5.93 -10.17
C SER A 125 -4.61 7.22 -10.23
N VAL A 126 -4.79 8.08 -9.23
CA VAL A 126 -3.95 9.25 -9.00
C VAL A 126 -3.04 8.97 -7.82
N ILE A 127 -1.78 8.64 -8.08
CA ILE A 127 -0.79 8.15 -7.13
C ILE A 127 0.44 9.07 -7.15
N ASN A 128 0.31 10.23 -6.50
CA ASN A 128 1.29 11.31 -6.58
C ASN A 128 2.17 11.35 -5.33
N HIS A 129 3.46 11.67 -5.48
CA HIS A 129 4.41 11.73 -4.36
C HIS A 129 4.41 10.46 -3.47
N THR A 130 4.23 9.29 -4.08
CA THR A 130 4.14 8.02 -3.36
C THR A 130 5.44 7.25 -3.52
N ASN A 131 5.90 6.64 -2.43
CA ASN A 131 7.16 5.92 -2.42
C ASN A 131 6.94 4.42 -2.64
N PHE A 132 7.40 3.92 -3.80
CA PHE A 132 7.45 2.52 -4.20
C PHE A 132 8.91 2.01 -4.33
N MET A 133 9.87 2.58 -3.60
CA MET A 133 11.26 2.13 -3.71
C MET A 133 11.42 0.66 -3.31
N GLY A 134 12.16 -0.10 -4.11
CA GLY A 134 12.46 -1.50 -3.83
C GLY A 134 11.28 -2.46 -3.90
N ILE A 135 10.19 -2.11 -4.58
CA ILE A 135 9.07 -3.06 -4.76
C ILE A 135 9.45 -4.23 -5.67
N ASP A 136 8.85 -5.40 -5.45
CA ASP A 136 8.88 -6.53 -6.39
C ASP A 136 7.47 -6.74 -6.95
N THR A 137 7.30 -6.50 -8.26
CA THR A 137 6.02 -6.64 -8.94
C THR A 137 6.04 -7.82 -9.91
N PHE A 138 4.92 -8.54 -9.98
CA PHE A 138 4.69 -9.60 -10.94
C PHE A 138 3.25 -9.57 -11.44
N PHE A 139 3.05 -9.34 -12.75
CA PHE A 139 1.73 -9.19 -13.38
C PHE A 139 0.89 -8.05 -12.79
N CYS A 140 1.51 -6.89 -12.54
CA CYS A 140 0.79 -5.73 -12.01
C CYS A 140 0.41 -4.72 -13.11
N ASN A 141 -0.65 -3.95 -12.86
CA ASN A 141 -1.14 -2.95 -13.80
C ASN A 141 -1.17 -1.56 -13.15
N PHE A 142 -0.42 -0.61 -13.69
CA PHE A 142 -0.44 0.82 -13.34
C PHE A 142 -0.92 1.69 -14.52
N SER A 143 -1.60 1.10 -15.51
CA SER A 143 -1.99 1.84 -16.71
C SER A 143 -3.00 2.95 -16.42
N ALA A 144 -2.96 4.04 -17.19
CA ALA A 144 -3.78 5.24 -17.01
C ALA A 144 -3.60 5.94 -15.66
N CYS A 145 -2.46 5.75 -14.98
CA CYS A 145 -2.18 6.38 -13.70
C CYS A 145 -1.48 7.74 -13.82
N ASP A 146 -1.84 8.67 -12.95
CA ASP A 146 -0.98 9.81 -12.61
C ASP A 146 0.01 9.39 -11.52
N LEU A 147 1.29 9.32 -11.86
CA LEU A 147 2.39 8.90 -10.99
C LEU A 147 3.38 10.04 -10.75
N TYR A 148 2.89 11.29 -10.82
CA TYR A 148 3.72 12.47 -10.69
C TYR A 148 4.54 12.45 -9.39
N TYR A 149 5.86 12.58 -9.54
CA TYR A 149 6.82 12.60 -8.42
C TYR A 149 6.85 11.31 -7.58
N SER A 150 6.32 10.20 -8.07
CA SER A 150 6.38 8.90 -7.37
C SER A 150 7.69 8.16 -7.65
N THR A 151 8.20 7.42 -6.68
CA THR A 151 9.55 6.82 -6.76
C THR A 151 9.48 5.30 -6.82
N PHE A 152 10.08 4.71 -7.83
CA PHE A 152 10.23 3.26 -8.06
C PHE A 152 11.69 2.80 -8.00
N GLY A 153 12.60 3.64 -7.49
CA GLY A 153 14.03 3.33 -7.49
C GLY A 153 14.38 1.97 -6.86
N SER A 154 15.37 1.28 -7.42
CA SER A 154 15.84 -0.05 -6.96
C SER A 154 14.78 -1.16 -6.97
N SER A 155 13.71 -1.02 -7.77
CA SER A 155 12.63 -2.01 -7.85
C SER A 155 12.85 -3.11 -8.89
N TYR A 156 12.16 -4.22 -8.71
CA TYR A 156 12.08 -5.34 -9.64
C TYR A 156 10.69 -5.37 -10.29
N LEU A 157 10.63 -5.04 -11.58
CA LEU A 157 9.39 -4.89 -12.32
C LEU A 157 9.28 -5.98 -13.38
N ARG A 158 8.35 -6.92 -13.21
CA ARG A 158 8.15 -8.06 -14.12
C ARG A 158 6.71 -8.14 -14.58
N ASP A 159 6.51 -8.15 -15.89
CA ASP A 159 5.17 -8.20 -16.49
C ASP A 159 4.26 -7.07 -15.98
N THR A 160 4.84 -5.87 -15.78
CA THR A 160 4.15 -4.72 -15.20
C THR A 160 3.85 -3.67 -16.26
N SER A 161 2.61 -3.20 -16.33
CA SER A 161 2.19 -2.17 -17.28
C SER A 161 2.19 -0.79 -16.64
N PHE A 162 2.80 0.19 -17.31
CA PHE A 162 2.70 1.62 -17.05
C PHE A 162 2.29 2.33 -18.35
N GLU A 163 1.24 1.84 -19.02
CA GLU A 163 0.75 2.42 -20.27
C GLU A 163 -0.17 3.63 -20.02
N ASP A 164 -0.07 4.67 -20.84
CA ASP A 164 -0.89 5.90 -20.73
C ASP A 164 -0.77 6.61 -19.36
N CYS A 165 0.43 6.59 -18.78
CA CYS A 165 0.71 7.18 -17.46
C CYS A 165 1.33 8.57 -17.57
N ASN A 166 1.03 9.42 -16.58
CA ASN A 166 1.85 10.59 -16.28
C ASN A 166 2.99 10.20 -15.32
N LEU A 167 4.20 10.05 -15.84
CA LEU A 167 5.44 9.71 -15.17
C LEU A 167 6.38 10.90 -14.96
N LYS A 168 5.90 12.14 -15.14
CA LYS A 168 6.70 13.35 -14.90
C LYS A 168 7.30 13.35 -13.50
N LYS A 169 8.62 13.54 -13.42
CA LYS A 169 9.39 13.53 -12.16
C LYS A 169 9.34 12.19 -11.40
N ALA A 170 8.76 11.14 -11.96
CA ALA A 170 8.85 9.82 -11.38
C ALA A 170 10.31 9.34 -11.43
N ASP A 171 10.72 8.50 -10.48
CA ASP A 171 12.10 7.99 -10.41
C ASP A 171 12.13 6.48 -10.62
N PHE A 172 12.80 6.02 -11.69
CA PHE A 172 13.01 4.62 -12.02
C PHE A 172 14.50 4.21 -11.99
N HIS A 173 15.37 4.96 -11.30
CA HIS A 173 16.79 4.64 -11.20
C HIS A 173 17.01 3.24 -10.60
N PHE A 174 18.00 2.52 -11.13
CA PHE A 174 18.38 1.17 -10.64
C PHE A 174 17.25 0.12 -10.68
N THR A 175 16.24 0.30 -11.54
CA THR A 175 15.15 -0.68 -11.70
C THR A 175 15.51 -1.81 -12.66
N ASP A 176 15.34 -3.07 -12.24
CA ASP A 176 15.30 -4.24 -13.13
C ASP A 176 13.91 -4.30 -13.78
N LYS A 177 13.86 -4.25 -15.10
CA LYS A 177 12.62 -4.18 -15.88
C LYS A 177 12.58 -5.33 -16.87
N ARG A 178 11.63 -6.25 -16.71
CA ARG A 178 11.41 -7.39 -17.62
C ARG A 178 9.98 -7.40 -18.10
N ARG A 179 9.77 -7.26 -19.42
CA ARG A 179 8.43 -7.18 -20.02
C ARG A 179 7.58 -6.08 -19.38
N VAL A 180 8.19 -4.90 -19.19
CA VAL A 180 7.53 -3.69 -18.71
C VAL A 180 7.12 -2.86 -19.91
N SER A 181 5.90 -2.33 -19.91
CA SER A 181 5.39 -1.44 -20.96
C SER A 181 5.26 -0.01 -20.44
N PHE A 182 5.73 0.96 -21.22
CA PHE A 182 5.57 2.40 -20.97
C PHE A 182 4.89 3.11 -22.14
N LYS A 183 4.14 2.37 -22.98
CA LYS A 183 3.54 2.95 -24.19
C LYS A 183 2.59 4.08 -23.82
N TYR A 184 2.62 5.15 -24.61
CA TYR A 184 1.77 6.34 -24.42
C TYR A 184 2.04 7.12 -23.11
N SER A 185 3.05 6.73 -22.34
CA SER A 185 3.47 7.42 -21.14
C SER A 185 4.60 8.39 -21.44
N ASN A 186 4.69 9.48 -20.70
CA ASN A 186 5.80 10.46 -20.79
C ASN A 186 7.04 9.99 -20.02
N TYR A 187 7.49 8.75 -20.28
CA TYR A 187 8.60 8.12 -19.57
C TYR A 187 9.94 8.86 -19.72
N GLU A 188 10.13 9.59 -20.83
CA GLU A 188 11.26 10.48 -21.05
C GLU A 188 11.36 11.64 -20.03
N ASP A 189 10.25 12.02 -19.39
CA ASP A 189 10.22 13.02 -18.31
C ASP A 189 10.53 12.41 -16.93
N ALA A 190 10.67 11.09 -16.85
CA ALA A 190 11.06 10.38 -15.63
C ALA A 190 12.59 10.39 -15.47
N ARG A 191 13.02 10.28 -14.21
CA ARG A 191 14.42 10.05 -13.84
C ARG A 191 14.73 8.56 -14.09
N GLN A 192 15.65 8.25 -14.99
CA GLN A 192 15.98 6.87 -15.38
C GLN A 192 17.42 6.47 -15.02
#